data_AF-A0A2N2PJP8-F1
#
_entry.id   AF-A0A2N2PJP8-F1
#
_cell.length_a   1.000
_cell.length_b   1.000
_cell.length_c   1.000
_cell.angle_alpha   90.00
_cell.angle_beta   90.00
_cell.angle_gamma   90.00
#
_symmetry.space_group_name_H-M   'P 1'
#
loop_
_entity.id
_entity.type
_entity.pdbx_description
1 polymer ?
#
loop_
_entity_poly.entity_id
_entity_poly.type
_entity_poly.pdbx_seq_one_letter_code
_entity_poly.pdbx_strand_id
1 'polypeptide(L)'
;MAASGPKPPSPQELALADAEHLMELWMLTRQYFQKANTEDPITREDEQQFLEMKSDITKYQRTVTPKMPEGVSYGAERMTDLLRQSISISHLRGLPKPDRVALIITWHSVFIQLTRAVGSLKFISEGWIPRAQQKTGGSNISDLKKAAGKKTGEKAAWTKPKFWVIVVFVIVGGWFAYQRLQSSGIL
;
A
#
# COMPACT_ATOMS: atom_id res chain seq x y z
N MET A 1 48.46 18.45 -16.75
CA MET A 1 47.28 18.40 -15.86
C MET A 1 46.24 17.53 -16.55
N ALA A 2 46.11 16.26 -16.15
CA ALA A 2 45.10 15.38 -16.74
C ALA A 2 43.74 15.86 -16.26
N ALA A 3 42.89 16.32 -17.18
CA ALA A 3 41.50 16.59 -16.90
C ALA A 3 40.84 15.25 -16.51
N SER A 4 40.56 15.09 -15.23
CA SER A 4 39.74 13.99 -14.73
C SER A 4 38.41 14.05 -15.47
N GLY A 5 38.15 13.09 -16.36
CA GLY A 5 36.86 12.95 -17.02
C GLY A 5 35.72 12.84 -16.00
N PRO A 6 34.46 13.05 -16.42
CA PRO A 6 33.32 12.99 -15.52
C PRO A 6 33.32 11.64 -14.78
N LYS A 7 33.25 11.70 -13.45
CA LYS A 7 33.20 10.52 -12.58
C LYS A 7 32.00 9.67 -13.00
N PRO A 8 32.14 8.35 -13.21
CA PRO A 8 31.01 7.50 -13.53
C PRO A 8 29.96 7.59 -12.41
N PRO A 9 28.67 7.59 -12.76
CA PRO A 9 27.60 7.73 -11.79
C PRO A 9 27.68 6.57 -10.78
N SER A 10 27.59 6.92 -9.51
CA SER A 10 27.51 5.96 -8.43
C SER A 10 26.24 5.10 -8.56
N PRO A 11 26.23 3.88 -7.99
CA PRO A 11 25.02 3.04 -7.96
C PRO A 11 23.79 3.76 -7.38
N GLN A 12 24.00 4.66 -6.41
CA GLN A 12 22.96 5.46 -5.78
C GLN A 12 22.39 6.52 -6.72
N GLU A 13 23.24 7.20 -7.49
CA GLU A 13 22.80 8.17 -8.52
C GLU A 13 22.01 7.47 -9.64
N LEU A 14 22.44 6.27 -10.04
CA LEU A 14 21.69 5.46 -11.01
C LEU A 14 20.32 5.01 -10.46
N ALA A 15 20.27 4.57 -9.20
CA ALA A 15 19.02 4.20 -8.55
C ALA A 15 18.05 5.39 -8.44
N LEU A 16 18.59 6.57 -8.10
CA LEU A 16 17.83 7.81 -8.05
C LEU A 16 17.26 8.18 -9.42
N ALA A 17 18.10 8.18 -10.47
CA ALA A 17 17.67 8.52 -11.83
C ALA A 17 16.55 7.58 -12.32
N ASP A 18 16.68 6.27 -12.10
CA ASP A 18 15.64 5.30 -12.46
C ASP A 18 14.34 5.52 -11.68
N ALA A 19 14.43 5.85 -10.38
CA ALA A 19 13.27 6.10 -9.53
C ALA A 19 12.56 7.41 -9.88
N GLU A 20 13.31 8.46 -10.26
CA GLU A 20 12.77 9.72 -10.76
C GLU A 20 12.03 9.49 -12.08
N HIS A 21 12.62 8.74 -13.00
CA HIS A 21 11.96 8.43 -14.26
C HIS A 21 10.71 7.56 -14.08
N LEU A 22 10.73 6.58 -13.15
CA LEU A 22 9.53 5.84 -12.77
C LEU A 22 8.44 6.77 -12.21
N MET A 23 8.83 7.79 -11.43
CA MET A 23 7.91 8.78 -10.89
C MET A 23 7.30 9.66 -11.99
N GLU A 24 8.08 10.07 -12.98
CA GLU A 24 7.59 10.80 -14.16
C GLU A 24 6.54 9.99 -14.91
N LEU A 25 6.85 8.74 -15.24
CA LEU A 25 5.91 7.82 -15.89
C LEU A 25 4.65 7.64 -15.04
N TRP A 26 4.79 7.50 -13.71
CA TRP A 26 3.65 7.38 -12.80
C TRP A 26 2.79 8.66 -12.75
N MET A 27 3.35 9.84 -12.94
CA MET A 27 2.55 11.06 -13.07
C MET A 27 1.78 11.09 -14.39
N LEU A 28 2.35 10.58 -15.48
CA LEU A 28 1.67 10.50 -16.77
C LEU A 28 0.42 9.61 -16.72
N THR A 29 0.41 8.53 -15.91
CA THR A 29 -0.77 7.66 -15.76
C THR A 29 -2.01 8.44 -15.33
N ARG A 30 -1.84 9.52 -14.55
CA ARG A 30 -2.94 10.37 -14.09
C ARG A 30 -3.71 11.00 -15.25
N GLN A 31 -3.02 11.37 -16.32
CA GLN A 31 -3.64 12.02 -17.47
C GLN A 31 -4.63 11.07 -18.16
N TYR A 32 -4.28 9.79 -18.28
CA TYR A 32 -5.17 8.76 -18.82
C TYR A 32 -6.37 8.48 -17.91
N PHE A 33 -6.18 8.52 -16.58
CA PHE A 33 -7.31 8.43 -15.64
C PHE A 33 -8.23 9.65 -15.68
N GLN A 34 -7.68 10.84 -15.93
CA GLN A 34 -8.48 12.03 -16.15
C GLN A 34 -9.26 11.92 -17.46
N LYS A 35 -8.62 11.51 -18.55
CA LYS A 35 -9.26 11.30 -19.86
C LYS A 35 -10.36 10.24 -19.82
N ALA A 36 -10.21 9.19 -19.01
CA ALA A 36 -11.27 8.21 -18.77
C ALA A 36 -12.50 8.81 -18.07
N ASN A 37 -12.35 9.94 -17.36
CA ASN A 37 -13.44 10.66 -16.69
C ASN A 37 -14.02 11.83 -17.51
N THR A 38 -13.45 12.17 -18.67
CA THR A 38 -14.01 13.17 -19.59
C THR A 38 -14.89 12.52 -20.65
N GLU A 39 -15.66 13.35 -21.36
CA GLU A 39 -16.47 12.94 -22.51
C GLU A 39 -15.67 12.96 -23.82
N ASP A 40 -14.41 13.39 -23.78
CA ASP A 40 -13.57 13.50 -24.97
C ASP A 40 -13.43 12.14 -25.67
N PRO A 41 -13.37 12.12 -27.02
CA PRO A 41 -13.13 10.88 -27.74
C PRO A 41 -11.78 10.26 -27.32
N ILE A 42 -11.79 8.95 -27.04
CA ILE A 42 -10.58 8.16 -26.84
C ILE A 42 -10.17 7.65 -28.22
N THR A 43 -9.02 8.08 -28.71
CA THR A 43 -8.50 7.63 -30.00
C THR A 43 -7.72 6.33 -29.84
N ARG A 44 -7.39 5.67 -30.96
CA ARG A 44 -6.55 4.46 -30.93
C ARG A 44 -5.14 4.77 -30.46
N GLU A 45 -4.64 5.95 -30.82
CA GLU A 45 -3.32 6.44 -30.42
C GLU A 45 -3.26 6.63 -28.91
N ASP A 46 -4.32 7.13 -28.27
CA ASP A 46 -4.39 7.25 -26.81
C ASP A 46 -4.27 5.89 -26.11
N GLU A 47 -5.02 4.90 -26.60
CA GLU A 47 -5.00 3.54 -26.06
C GLU A 47 -3.63 2.89 -26.22
N GLN A 48 -3.00 3.09 -27.39
CA GLN A 48 -1.67 2.58 -27.64
C GLN A 48 -0.64 3.22 -26.71
N GLN A 49 -0.63 4.55 -26.58
CA GLN A 49 0.27 5.26 -25.67
C GLN A 49 0.07 4.84 -24.22
N PHE A 50 -1.18 4.60 -23.80
CA PHE A 50 -1.48 4.09 -22.47
C PHE A 50 -0.87 2.70 -22.24
N LEU A 51 -0.98 1.79 -23.20
CA LEU A 51 -0.39 0.45 -23.11
C LEU A 51 1.14 0.46 -23.14
N GLU A 52 1.74 1.32 -23.95
CA GLU A 52 3.19 1.55 -23.99
C GLU A 52 3.69 2.08 -22.64
N MET A 53 3.05 3.12 -22.11
CA MET A 53 3.36 3.67 -20.79
C MET A 53 3.25 2.62 -19.67
N LYS A 54 2.21 1.76 -19.67
CA LYS A 54 2.11 0.65 -18.69
C LYS A 54 3.29 -0.31 -18.79
N SER A 55 3.74 -0.61 -20.01
CA SER A 55 4.87 -1.50 -20.27
C SER A 55 6.18 -0.89 -19.77
N ASP A 56 6.38 0.41 -20.01
CA ASP A 56 7.53 1.16 -19.51
C ASP A 56 7.56 1.21 -17.98
N ILE A 57 6.42 1.50 -17.34
CA ILE A 57 6.33 1.46 -15.87
C ILE A 57 6.73 0.09 -15.34
N THR A 58 6.19 -0.99 -15.92
CA THR A 58 6.51 -2.37 -15.50
C THR A 58 8.00 -2.68 -15.68
N LYS A 59 8.62 -2.21 -16.77
CA LYS A 59 10.05 -2.34 -17.03
C LYS A 59 10.87 -1.60 -15.96
N TYR A 60 10.54 -0.34 -15.68
CA TYR A 60 11.23 0.44 -14.66
C TYR A 60 11.01 -0.08 -13.24
N GLN A 61 9.84 -0.62 -12.90
CA GLN A 61 9.63 -1.31 -11.63
C GLN A 61 10.65 -2.43 -11.43
N ARG A 62 10.91 -3.24 -12.46
CA ARG A 62 11.90 -4.35 -12.39
C ARG A 62 13.33 -3.83 -12.24
N THR A 63 13.64 -2.66 -12.81
CA THR A 63 14.95 -2.03 -12.70
C THR A 63 15.16 -1.36 -11.35
N VAL A 64 14.14 -0.67 -10.82
CA VAL A 64 14.21 0.11 -9.58
C VAL A 64 14.18 -0.81 -8.36
N THR A 65 13.31 -1.82 -8.35
CA THR A 65 13.13 -2.73 -7.18
C THR A 65 14.43 -3.28 -6.59
N PRO A 66 15.35 -3.89 -7.37
CA PRO A 66 16.60 -4.42 -6.82
C PRO A 66 17.60 -3.34 -6.37
N LYS A 67 17.38 -2.08 -6.76
CA LYS A 67 18.24 -0.93 -6.40
C LYS A 67 17.74 -0.20 -5.17
N MET A 68 16.56 -0.56 -4.66
CA MET A 68 15.97 0.08 -3.48
C MET A 68 16.75 -0.30 -2.22
N PRO A 69 17.13 0.67 -1.37
CA PRO A 69 17.71 0.40 -0.07
C PRO A 69 16.76 -0.40 0.82
N GLU A 70 17.32 -1.19 1.75
CA GLU A 70 16.51 -1.94 2.72
C GLU A 70 15.59 -1.02 3.52
N GLY A 71 14.34 -1.45 3.70
CA GLY A 71 13.33 -0.68 4.43
C GLY A 71 12.68 0.46 3.63
N VAL A 72 13.15 0.77 2.41
CA VAL A 72 12.51 1.76 1.54
C VAL A 72 11.54 1.06 0.60
N SER A 73 10.24 1.26 0.84
CA SER A 73 9.17 0.81 -0.07
C SER A 73 8.60 1.98 -0.86
N TYR A 74 8.34 1.75 -2.14
CA TYR A 74 7.69 2.72 -3.04
C TYR A 74 6.28 2.31 -3.48
N GLY A 75 5.73 1.22 -2.90
CA GLY A 75 4.39 0.75 -3.23
C GLY A 75 4.30 -0.09 -4.52
N ALA A 76 5.34 -0.86 -4.85
CA ALA A 76 5.44 -1.65 -6.08
C ALA A 76 4.23 -2.57 -6.35
N GLU A 77 3.77 -3.32 -5.33
CA GLU A 77 2.65 -4.25 -5.48
C GLU A 77 1.35 -3.54 -5.83
N ARG A 78 1.02 -2.44 -5.11
CA ARG A 78 -0.17 -1.62 -5.38
C ARG A 78 -0.12 -0.97 -6.76
N MET A 79 1.07 -0.54 -7.18
CA MET A 79 1.30 -0.04 -8.52
C MET A 79 0.96 -1.11 -9.56
N THR A 80 1.49 -2.32 -9.40
CA THR A 80 1.22 -3.46 -10.30
C THR A 80 -0.26 -3.85 -10.31
N ASP A 81 -0.91 -3.91 -9.15
CA ASP A 81 -2.34 -4.22 -9.05
C ASP A 81 -3.21 -3.19 -9.78
N LEU A 82 -2.90 -1.91 -9.60
CA LEU A 82 -3.61 -0.83 -10.28
C LEU A 82 -3.43 -0.91 -11.80
N LEU A 83 -2.20 -1.14 -12.28
CA LEU A 83 -1.93 -1.29 -13.71
C LEU A 83 -2.64 -2.50 -14.31
N ARG A 84 -2.78 -3.59 -13.54
CA ARG A 84 -3.52 -4.80 -13.95
C ARG A 84 -5.01 -4.53 -14.07
N GLN A 85 -5.61 -3.81 -13.12
CA GLN A 85 -7.02 -3.41 -13.18
C GLN A 85 -7.31 -2.44 -14.33
N SER A 86 -6.32 -1.62 -14.70
CA SER A 86 -6.46 -0.57 -15.70
C SER A 86 -6.15 -1.11 -17.11
N ILE A 87 -7.02 -1.95 -17.67
CA ILE A 87 -6.79 -2.68 -18.94
C ILE A 87 -6.58 -1.70 -20.12
N SER A 88 -7.53 -0.79 -20.33
CA SER A 88 -7.54 0.23 -21.39
C SER A 88 -8.25 1.49 -20.89
N ILE A 89 -8.09 2.63 -21.56
CA ILE A 89 -8.77 3.88 -21.19
C ILE A 89 -10.29 3.72 -21.36
N SER A 90 -10.71 3.06 -22.42
CA SER A 90 -12.12 2.78 -22.70
C SER A 90 -12.76 1.88 -21.63
N HIS A 91 -12.01 0.88 -21.15
CA HIS A 91 -12.44 0.04 -20.04
C HIS A 91 -12.62 0.87 -18.77
N LEU A 92 -11.64 1.72 -18.44
CA LEU A 92 -11.70 2.61 -17.28
C LEU A 92 -12.90 3.55 -17.33
N ARG A 93 -13.25 4.09 -18.51
CA ARG A 93 -14.45 4.93 -18.69
C ARG A 93 -15.74 4.15 -18.42
N GLY A 94 -15.78 2.88 -18.82
CA GLY A 94 -16.92 1.99 -18.62
C GLY A 94 -17.15 1.55 -17.17
N LEU A 95 -16.17 1.73 -16.27
CA LEU A 95 -16.32 1.39 -14.86
C LEU A 95 -17.32 2.31 -14.14
N PRO A 96 -18.05 1.82 -13.13
CA PRO A 96 -18.83 2.67 -12.22
C PRO A 96 -18.00 3.82 -11.62
N LYS A 97 -18.62 4.98 -11.39
CA LYS A 97 -17.95 6.15 -10.80
C LYS A 97 -17.19 5.84 -9.49
N PRO A 98 -17.74 5.05 -8.53
CA PRO A 98 -17.02 4.69 -7.32
C PRO A 98 -15.71 3.95 -7.59
N ASP A 99 -15.70 3.05 -8.56
CA ASP A 99 -14.53 2.24 -8.91
C ASP A 99 -13.44 3.11 -9.56
N ARG A 100 -13.83 4.05 -10.43
CA ARG A 100 -12.90 5.04 -10.99
C ARG A 100 -12.27 5.91 -9.91
N VAL A 101 -13.04 6.33 -8.91
CA VAL A 101 -12.52 7.08 -7.75
C VAL A 101 -11.56 6.22 -6.93
N ALA A 102 -11.87 4.94 -6.70
CA ALA A 102 -10.99 4.02 -5.98
C ALA A 102 -9.63 3.84 -6.68
N LEU A 103 -9.62 3.78 -8.02
CA LEU A 103 -8.37 3.74 -8.80
C LEU A 103 -7.54 5.01 -8.62
N ILE A 104 -8.16 6.20 -8.62
CA ILE A 104 -7.45 7.47 -8.41
C ILE A 104 -6.87 7.56 -6.98
N ILE A 105 -7.61 7.10 -5.97
CA ILE A 105 -7.13 7.05 -4.58
C ILE A 105 -5.92 6.11 -4.48
N THR A 106 -6.00 4.96 -5.12
CA THR A 106 -4.90 3.98 -5.15
C THR A 106 -3.68 4.57 -5.86
N TRP A 107 -3.89 5.23 -7.01
CA TRP A 107 -2.85 5.95 -7.74
C TRP A 107 -2.12 6.95 -6.86
N HIS A 108 -2.87 7.78 -6.13
CA HIS A 108 -2.32 8.80 -5.25
C HIS A 108 -1.56 8.19 -4.07
N SER A 109 -2.06 7.09 -3.49
CA SER A 109 -1.36 6.36 -2.42
C SER A 109 0.00 5.82 -2.87
N VAL A 110 0.11 5.32 -4.09
CA VAL A 110 1.39 4.89 -4.68
C VAL A 110 2.28 6.09 -4.95
N PHE A 111 1.74 7.17 -5.51
CA PHE A 111 2.51 8.41 -5.76
C PHE A 111 3.18 8.93 -4.49
N ILE A 112 2.45 9.02 -3.37
CA ILE A 112 3.01 9.44 -2.07
C ILE A 112 4.18 8.55 -1.65
N GLN A 113 4.06 7.23 -1.78
CA GLN A 113 5.12 6.29 -1.41
C GLN A 113 6.33 6.42 -2.33
N LEU A 114 6.12 6.55 -3.63
CA LEU A 114 7.17 6.74 -4.61
C LEU A 114 7.91 8.06 -4.41
N THR A 115 7.21 9.17 -4.13
CA THR A 115 7.85 10.45 -3.81
C THR A 115 8.71 10.38 -2.55
N ARG A 116 8.23 9.66 -1.51
CA ARG A 116 9.03 9.42 -0.29
C ARG A 116 10.27 8.59 -0.58
N ALA A 117 10.15 7.56 -1.41
CA ALA A 117 11.25 6.72 -1.84
C ALA A 117 12.30 7.51 -2.63
N VAL A 118 11.88 8.30 -3.62
CA VAL A 118 12.76 9.21 -4.38
C VAL A 118 13.45 10.20 -3.45
N GLY A 119 12.71 10.84 -2.53
CA GLY A 119 13.30 11.75 -1.53
C GLY A 119 14.35 11.05 -0.66
N SER A 120 14.09 9.81 -0.25
CA SER A 120 15.04 8.99 0.53
C SER A 120 16.31 8.68 -0.27
N LEU A 121 16.16 8.35 -1.56
CA LEU A 121 17.29 8.11 -2.47
C LEU A 121 18.14 9.38 -2.67
N LYS A 122 17.53 10.56 -2.74
CA LYS A 122 18.25 11.85 -2.80
C LYS A 122 19.15 12.04 -1.59
N PHE A 123 18.60 11.90 -0.39
CA PHE A 123 19.40 12.01 0.85
C PHE A 123 20.55 10.99 0.88
N ILE A 124 20.30 9.74 0.47
CA ILE A 124 21.34 8.70 0.41
C ILE A 124 22.42 9.03 -0.61
N SER A 125 22.05 9.57 -1.78
CA SER A 125 23.00 9.99 -2.82
C SER A 125 23.88 11.16 -2.37
N GLU A 126 23.35 12.05 -1.52
CA GLU A 126 24.09 13.16 -0.88
C GLU A 126 25.01 12.70 0.26
N GLY A 127 25.04 11.40 0.57
CA GLY A 127 25.91 10.82 1.59
C GLY A 127 25.28 10.73 2.98
N TRP A 128 23.97 10.98 3.11
CA TRP A 128 23.27 10.74 4.36
C TRP A 128 23.02 9.24 4.55
N ILE A 129 23.69 8.65 5.53
CA ILE A 129 23.44 7.27 5.94
C ILE A 129 22.21 7.28 6.85
N PRO A 130 21.11 6.61 6.48
CA PRO A 130 19.97 6.47 7.37
C PRO A 130 20.47 5.80 8.65
N ARG A 131 20.43 6.52 9.77
CA ARG A 131 20.54 5.87 11.07
C ARG A 131 19.32 4.97 11.12
N ALA A 132 19.53 3.66 10.98
CA ALA A 132 18.49 2.66 11.10
C ALA A 132 17.63 3.09 12.28
N GLN A 133 16.35 3.40 12.03
CA GLN A 133 15.46 3.71 13.12
C GLN A 133 15.54 2.49 14.04
N GLN A 134 16.19 2.66 15.19
CA GLN A 134 15.97 1.77 16.31
C GLN A 134 14.46 1.71 16.39
N LYS A 135 13.90 0.51 16.16
CA LYS A 135 12.49 0.24 16.41
C LYS A 135 12.22 0.86 17.76
N THR A 136 11.59 2.03 17.77
CA THR A 136 11.12 2.63 18.99
C THR A 136 9.96 1.71 19.33
N GLY A 137 10.26 0.68 20.11
CA GLY A 137 9.29 -0.24 20.67
C GLY A 137 8.14 0.61 21.17
N GLY A 138 6.95 0.35 20.63
CA GLY A 138 5.93 1.36 20.44
C GLY A 138 5.68 2.24 21.66
N SER A 139 5.58 3.54 21.43
CA SER A 139 4.82 4.44 22.29
C SER A 139 3.33 4.12 22.12
N ASN A 140 2.92 2.91 22.51
CA ASN A 140 1.51 2.63 22.71
C ASN A 140 1.05 3.51 23.87
N ILE A 141 -0.09 4.18 23.70
CA ILE A 141 -0.77 4.97 24.74
C ILE A 141 -0.94 4.16 26.05
N SER A 142 -0.91 2.83 25.98
CA SER A 142 -0.90 1.93 27.15
C SER A 142 0.33 2.03 28.05
N ASP A 143 1.50 2.44 27.56
CA ASP A 143 2.71 2.57 28.40
C ASP A 143 2.81 3.97 29.06
N LEU A 144 2.33 5.02 28.40
CA LEU A 144 2.11 6.33 29.03
C LEU A 144 1.07 6.25 30.16
N LYS A 145 0.03 5.43 29.99
CA LYS A 145 -1.00 5.21 31.03
C LYS A 145 -0.48 4.40 32.22
N LYS A 146 0.54 3.55 32.03
CA LYS A 146 1.21 2.81 33.12
C LYS A 146 2.16 3.69 33.95
N ALA A 147 2.77 4.70 33.35
CA ALA A 147 3.64 5.64 34.08
C ALA A 147 2.84 6.57 35.00
N ALA A 148 1.62 6.97 34.62
CA ALA A 148 0.74 7.81 35.43
C ALA A 148 -0.08 7.05 36.50
N GLY A 149 -0.12 5.72 36.45
CA GLY A 149 -0.99 4.88 37.30
C GLY A 149 -0.32 4.20 38.47
N LYS A 150 0.98 4.40 38.71
CA LYS A 150 1.75 3.60 39.70
C LYS A 150 1.87 4.27 41.07
N LYS A 151 0.73 4.54 41.72
CA LYS A 151 0.60 4.44 43.18
C LYS A 151 -0.81 3.95 43.54
N THR A 152 -0.82 2.92 44.37
CA THR A 152 -1.95 2.36 45.14
C THR A 152 -2.73 1.22 44.50
N GLY A 153 -2.65 0.03 45.11
CA GLY A 153 -3.79 -0.87 45.20
C GLY A 153 -3.77 -2.13 44.35
N GLU A 154 -3.00 -3.11 44.81
CA GLU A 154 -3.27 -4.54 44.76
C GLU A 154 -4.76 -4.93 44.52
N LYS A 155 -5.06 -5.68 43.43
CA LYS A 155 -5.79 -6.97 43.42
C LYS A 155 -6.33 -7.37 42.03
N ALA A 156 -6.34 -8.69 41.84
CA ALA A 156 -7.14 -9.50 40.91
C ALA A 156 -6.74 -9.52 39.43
N ALA A 157 -5.91 -10.51 39.10
CA ALA A 157 -5.91 -11.17 37.81
C ALA A 157 -7.33 -11.68 37.47
N TRP A 158 -7.91 -11.18 36.38
CA TRP A 158 -9.09 -11.79 35.76
C TRP A 158 -8.79 -12.09 34.30
N THR A 159 -8.28 -13.31 34.09
CA THR A 159 -8.24 -14.01 32.81
C THR A 159 -9.66 -14.14 32.26
N LYS A 160 -9.91 -13.64 31.05
CA LYS A 160 -11.19 -13.84 30.35
C LYS A 160 -11.13 -15.12 29.49
N PRO A 161 -11.64 -16.26 30.00
CA PRO A 161 -12.14 -17.32 29.11
C PRO A 161 -13.61 -17.70 29.41
N LYS A 162 -14.36 -16.95 30.23
CA LYS A 162 -15.71 -17.35 30.65
C LYS A 162 -16.86 -16.91 29.73
N PHE A 163 -16.67 -15.89 28.88
CA PHE A 163 -17.73 -15.42 27.99
C PHE A 163 -18.00 -16.41 26.83
N TRP A 164 -16.94 -17.02 26.28
CA TRP A 164 -17.08 -17.99 25.19
C TRP A 164 -17.74 -19.31 25.63
N VAL A 165 -17.46 -19.78 26.85
CA VAL A 165 -18.06 -21.02 27.38
C VAL A 165 -19.56 -20.86 27.59
N ILE A 166 -20.03 -19.70 28.05
CA ILE A 166 -21.46 -19.43 28.25
C ILE A 166 -22.20 -19.36 26.90
N VAL A 167 -21.62 -18.69 25.89
CA VAL A 167 -22.23 -18.60 24.56
C VAL A 167 -22.34 -19.97 23.90
N VAL A 168 -21.30 -20.81 24.00
CA VAL A 168 -21.35 -22.18 23.46
C VAL A 168 -22.39 -23.03 24.20
N PHE A 169 -22.51 -22.91 25.53
CA PHE A 169 -23.52 -23.65 26.29
C PHE A 169 -24.97 -23.26 25.94
N VAL A 170 -25.23 -21.97 25.67
CA VAL A 170 -26.57 -21.51 25.27
C VAL A 170 -26.92 -21.98 23.86
N ILE A 171 -25.97 -21.97 22.93
CA ILE A 171 -26.21 -22.43 21.54
C ILE A 171 -26.46 -23.94 21.51
N VAL A 172 -25.63 -24.73 22.20
CA VAL A 172 -25.77 -26.20 22.24
C VAL A 172 -27.02 -26.61 23.02
N GLY A 173 -27.31 -25.95 24.15
CA GLY A 173 -28.53 -26.19 24.93
C GLY A 173 -29.81 -25.84 24.16
N GLY A 174 -29.81 -24.73 23.41
CA GLY A 174 -30.92 -24.34 22.55
C GLY A 174 -31.17 -25.32 21.41
N TRP A 175 -30.10 -25.82 20.77
CA TRP A 175 -30.22 -26.83 19.72
C TRP A 175 -30.76 -28.15 20.26
N PHE A 176 -30.31 -28.59 21.43
CA PHE A 176 -30.77 -29.84 22.05
C PHE A 176 -32.23 -29.76 22.52
N ALA A 177 -32.67 -28.60 23.04
CA ALA A 177 -34.06 -28.37 23.39
C ALA A 177 -34.97 -28.34 22.14
N TYR A 178 -34.53 -27.71 21.05
CA TYR A 178 -35.25 -27.69 19.78
C TYR A 178 -35.40 -29.10 19.19
N GLN A 179 -34.34 -29.91 19.22
CA GLN A 179 -34.37 -31.29 18.73
C GLN A 179 -35.31 -32.18 19.56
N ARG A 180 -35.36 -31.97 20.88
CA ARG A 180 -36.26 -32.70 21.77
C ARG A 180 -37.72 -32.32 21.58
N LEU A 181 -38.02 -31.04 21.27
CA LEU A 181 -39.37 -30.58 20.95
C LEU A 181 -39.90 -31.18 19.65
N GLN A 182 -39.07 -31.29 18.60
CA GLN A 182 -39.45 -31.98 17.35
C GLN A 182 -39.72 -33.47 17.55
N SER A 183 -38.99 -34.17 18.44
CA SER A 183 -39.21 -35.61 18.65
C SER A 183 -40.44 -35.93 19.51
N SER A 184 -40.98 -34.96 20.25
CA SER A 184 -42.18 -35.14 21.10
C SER A 184 -43.51 -34.84 20.40
N GLY A 185 -43.51 -34.41 19.13
CA GLY A 185 -44.74 -34.26 18.33
C GLY A 185 -45.74 -33.22 18.85
N ILE A 186 -45.25 -32.11 19.43
CA ILE A 186 -46.09 -30.99 19.94
C ILE A 186 -45.96 -29.74 19.04
N LEU A 187 -45.44 -29.90 17.82
CA LEU A 187 -45.47 -28.87 16.76
C LEU A 187 -45.87 -29.52 15.42
#